data_AF-A0A318KTT3-F1
#
_entry.id   AF-A0A318KTT3-F1
#
_cell.length_a   1.000
_cell.length_b   1.000
_cell.length_c   1.000
_cell.angle_alpha   90.00
_cell.angle_beta   90.00
_cell.angle_gamma   90.00
#
_symmetry.space_group_name_H-M   'P 1'
#
loop_
_entity.id
_entity.type
_entity.pdbx_description
1 polymer ?
#
loop_
_entity_poly.entity_id
_entity_poly.type
_entity_poly.pdbx_seq_one_letter_code
_entity_poly.pdbx_strand_id
1 'polypeptide(L)' 'MQRNQFGSLCIECNQGVAANAGFIYDPGGRNRVACDHCVYMAYGRLKGLLRSVPPSNGS' A
#
# COMPACT_ATOMS: atom_id res chain seq x y z
N MET A 1 -1.29 -1.38 -13.15
CA MET A 1 -0.97 -0.43 -12.06
C MET A 1 -0.03 0.62 -12.63
N GLN A 2 -0.38 1.90 -12.55
CA GLN A 2 0.46 3.01 -13.02
C GLN A 2 1.22 3.59 -11.83
N ARG A 3 2.41 4.18 -12.02
CA ARG A 3 3.05 4.95 -10.94
C ARG A 3 2.26 6.22 -10.65
N ASN A 4 2.17 6.56 -9.37
CA ASN A 4 1.67 7.86 -8.92
C ASN A 4 2.62 8.97 -9.41
N GLN A 5 2.13 9.97 -10.13
CA GLN A 5 2.97 11.06 -10.68
C GLN A 5 2.83 12.39 -9.92
N PHE A 6 1.80 12.55 -9.10
CA PHE A 6 1.44 13.84 -8.49
C PHE A 6 1.56 13.87 -6.96
N GLY A 7 1.70 12.70 -6.33
CA GLY A 7 1.54 12.56 -4.89
C GLY A 7 0.06 12.41 -4.50
N SER A 8 -0.21 11.56 -3.52
CA SER A 8 -1.58 11.31 -3.01
C SER A 8 -1.52 10.67 -1.63
N LEU A 9 -2.68 10.48 -1.00
CA LEU A 9 -2.78 9.69 0.22
C LEU A 9 -2.87 8.20 -0.12
N CYS A 10 -2.16 7.38 0.65
CA CYS A 10 -2.28 5.93 0.55
C CYS A 10 -3.66 5.50 1.04
N ILE A 11 -4.40 4.73 0.23
CA ILE A 11 -5.75 4.27 0.60
C ILE A 11 -5.77 3.29 1.78
N GLU A 12 -4.66 2.61 2.05
CA GLU A 12 -4.56 1.58 3.09
C GLU A 12 -4.15 2.16 4.45
N CYS A 13 -3.17 3.06 4.46
CA CYS A 13 -2.59 3.60 5.69
C CYS A 13 -2.82 5.11 5.89
N ASN A 14 -3.50 5.78 4.96
CA ASN A 14 -3.73 7.24 4.96
C ASN A 14 -2.46 8.09 5.10
N GLN A 15 -1.28 7.54 4.84
CA GLN A 15 -0.02 8.29 4.85
C GLN A 15 0.19 8.99 3.51
N GLY A 16 0.88 10.14 3.56
CA GLY A 16 1.28 10.88 2.36
C GLY A 16 2.26 10.09 1.52
N VAL A 17 1.96 9.94 0.23
CA VAL A 17 2.82 9.29 -0.75
C VAL A 17 3.32 10.35 -1.71
N ALA A 18 4.64 10.52 -1.76
CA ALA A 18 5.28 11.49 -2.65
C ALA A 18 5.02 11.18 -4.13
N ALA A 19 5.22 12.17 -5.00
CA ALA A 19 5.24 11.96 -6.44
C ALA A 19 6.27 10.88 -6.81
N ASN A 20 5.92 10.03 -7.77
CA ASN A 20 6.70 8.87 -8.24
C ASN A 20 6.90 7.74 -7.20
N ALA A 21 6.33 7.85 -6.00
CA ALA A 21 6.29 6.80 -5.00
C ALA A 21 4.92 6.12 -4.98
N GLY A 22 4.89 4.79 -4.78
CA GLY A 22 3.67 4.00 -4.81
C GLY A 22 3.00 3.88 -6.18
N PHE A 23 1.83 3.24 -6.17
CA PHE A 23 1.10 2.84 -7.36
C PHE A 23 -0.33 3.35 -7.33
N ILE A 24 -0.80 3.89 -8.45
CA ILE A 24 -2.20 4.22 -8.67
C ILE A 24 -2.99 2.90 -8.71
N TYR A 25 -3.92 2.81 -7.78
CA TYR A 25 -4.86 1.74 -7.56
C TYR A 25 -6.27 2.25 -7.88
N ASP A 26 -6.57 2.45 -9.16
CA ASP A 26 -7.92 2.81 -9.60
C ASP A 26 -8.20 2.35 -11.03
N PRO A 27 -9.26 1.56 -11.28
CA PRO A 27 -9.78 1.29 -12.62
C PRO A 27 -10.80 2.33 -13.12
N GLY A 28 -11.18 3.34 -12.33
CA GLY A 28 -12.27 4.30 -12.60
C GLY A 28 -11.98 5.78 -12.30
N GLY A 29 -10.74 6.17 -11.99
CA GLY A 29 -10.25 7.55 -12.14
C GLY A 29 -10.20 8.45 -10.90
N ARG A 30 -10.21 7.95 -9.66
CA ARG A 30 -10.13 8.80 -8.44
C ARG A 30 -8.74 8.98 -7.84
N ASN A 31 -7.64 8.78 -8.59
CA ASN A 31 -6.26 8.96 -8.10
C ASN A 31 -5.98 8.31 -6.73
N ARG A 32 -6.61 7.16 -6.50
CA ARG A 32 -6.35 6.32 -5.33
C ARG A 32 -4.96 5.73 -5.48
N VAL A 33 -4.09 5.92 -4.50
CA VAL A 33 -2.71 5.42 -4.51
C VAL A 33 -2.52 4.43 -3.38
N ALA A 34 -1.77 3.36 -3.62
CA ALA A 34 -1.25 2.48 -2.59
C ALA A 34 0.27 2.69 -2.50
N CYS A 35 0.79 2.94 -1.30
CA CYS A 35 2.23 3.10 -1.10
C CYS A 35 2.96 1.75 -1.26
N ASP A 36 4.25 1.82 -1.59
CA ASP A 36 5.07 0.62 -1.84
C ASP A 36 5.08 -0.33 -0.65
N HIS A 37 5.08 0.19 0.58
CA HIS A 37 5.01 -0.61 1.79
C HIS A 37 3.70 -1.42 1.89
N CYS A 38 2.56 -0.78 1.68
CA CYS A 38 1.27 -1.45 1.72
C CYS A 38 1.13 -2.50 0.60
N VAL A 39 1.63 -2.17 -0.60
CA VAL A 39 1.67 -3.12 -1.73
C VAL A 39 2.56 -4.32 -1.39
N TYR A 40 3.74 -4.08 -0.83
CA TYR A 40 4.65 -5.14 -0.39
C TYR A 40 4.03 -6.03 0.68
N MET A 41 3.41 -5.44 1.69
CA MET A 41 2.71 -6.18 2.76
C MET A 41 1.56 -7.03 2.21
N ALA A 42 0.73 -6.45 1.33
CA ALA A 42 -0.40 -7.16 0.71
C ALA A 42 0.09 -8.32 -0.17
N TYR A 43 1.09 -8.08 -1.02
CA TYR A 43 1.68 -9.10 -1.88
C TYR A 43 2.29 -10.24 -1.06
N GLY A 44 3.07 -9.91 -0.03
CA GLY A 44 3.70 -10.90 0.84
C GLY A 44 2.68 -11.76 1.59
N ARG A 45 1.56 -11.18 2.05
CA ARG A 45 0.46 -11.94 2.65
C ARG A 45 -0.22 -12.86 1.64
N LEU A 46 -0.54 -12.37 0.44
CA LEU A 46 -1.16 -13.14 -0.64
C LEU A 46 -0.31 -14.33 -1.09
N LYS A 47 1.02 -14.16 -1.11
CA LYS A 47 1.97 -15.22 -1.48
C LYS A 47 2.42 -16.10 -0.32
N GLY A 48 1.94 -15.84 0.90
CA GLY A 48 2.37 -16.56 2.11
C GLY A 48 3.83 -16.30 2.50
N LEU A 49 4.46 -15.27 1.94
CA LEU A 49 5.83 -14.84 2.24
C LEU A 49 5.92 -14.03 3.54
N LEU A 50 4.83 -13.34 3.88
CA LEU A 50 4.68 -12.62 5.14
C LEU A 50 3.59 -13.32 5.95
N ARG A 51 4.00 -14.04 7.00
CA ARG A 51 3.08 -14.49 8.05
C ARG A 51 2.74 -13.29 8.92
N SER A 52 1.45 -13.00 9.06
CA SER A 52 0.96 -12.12 10.11
C SER A 52 1.39 -12.69 11.45
N VAL A 53 2.42 -12.11 12.06
CA VAL A 53 2.73 -12.39 13.46
C VAL A 53 1.48 -11.93 14.23
N PRO A 54 0.76 -12.80 14.94
CA PRO A 54 -0.34 -12.36 15.79
C PRO A 54 0.24 -11.32 16.77
N PRO A 55 -0.51 -10.26 17.13
CA PRO A 55 0.00 -9.30 18.10
C PRO A 55 0.42 -10.08 19.34
N SER A 56 1.69 -9.96 19.71
CA SER A 56 2.21 -10.50 20.96
C SER A 56 1.45 -9.76 22.06
N ASN A 57 0.41 -10.39 22.60
CA ASN A 57 -0.14 -10.03 23.90
C ASN A 57 1.02 -10.17 24.88
N GLY A 58 1.70 -9.05 25.15
CA GLY A 58 2.66 -8.94 26.22
C GLY A 58 1.90 -9.07 27.53
N SER A 59 2.15 -10.17 28.22
CA SER A 59 1.82 -10.37 29.63
C SER A 59 3.10 -10.33 30.43
#